data_AF-A0A1D6F764-F1
#
_entry.id   AF-A0A1D6F764-F1
#
_cell.length_a   1.000
_cell.length_b   1.000
_cell.length_c   1.000
_cell.angle_alpha   90.00
_cell.angle_beta   90.00
_cell.angle_gamma   90.00
#
_symmetry.space_group_name_H-M   'P 1'
#
loop_
_entity.id
_entity.type
_entity.pdbx_description
1 polymer ?
#
loop_
_entity_poly.entity_id
_entity_poly.type
_entity_poly.pdbx_seq_one_letter_code
_entity_poly.pdbx_strand_id
1 'polypeptide(L)'
;MEVAAATCTLLAAVALPVSSSAAAARSATKQSYSRRKTTAVRAVMARPHQVPPPATATATTYRDNWFDKLAIGYLSRNLQEASGMKNRKDGYEGLIEAALAISALFRVDQQWDTVASALQRAFPSYILTMIKVMMPPSRFSREYFAAFTTVFFPWLVGPCEVVRVIIVSPNICKVRESQVDGREERNVVYIPKCRFLESTNCVGMCTNLCKIPCQRFIQDSLGTAVYMSPNFEDMSCEMIFGQQPPEDDPALKQPCFRTKCIAKQNHQVNCSI
;
A
#
# COMPACT_ATOMS: atom_id res chain seq x y z
N MET A 1 -12.15 -23.63 -4.73
CA MET A 1 -12.79 -22.47 -4.08
C MET A 1 -12.70 -22.56 -2.55
N GLU A 2 -12.86 -23.73 -1.95
CA GLU A 2 -12.74 -23.92 -0.49
C GLU A 2 -11.38 -23.50 0.09
N VAL A 3 -10.27 -23.78 -0.60
CA VAL A 3 -8.93 -23.39 -0.14
C VAL A 3 -8.74 -21.86 -0.11
N ALA A 4 -9.28 -21.16 -1.12
CA ALA A 4 -9.23 -19.70 -1.19
C ALA A 4 -10.15 -19.05 -0.14
N ALA A 5 -11.29 -19.67 0.15
CA ALA A 5 -12.18 -19.26 1.23
C ALA A 5 -11.51 -19.46 2.60
N ALA A 6 -10.83 -20.60 2.82
CA ALA A 6 -10.08 -20.85 4.03
C ALA A 6 -8.93 -19.84 4.22
N THR A 7 -8.20 -19.46 3.17
CA THR A 7 -7.20 -18.39 3.26
C THR A 7 -7.80 -17.02 3.52
N CYS A 8 -9.00 -16.73 2.97
CA CYS A 8 -9.74 -15.51 3.27
C CYS A 8 -10.12 -15.43 4.75
N THR A 9 -10.69 -16.52 5.29
CA THR A 9 -11.07 -16.60 6.71
C THR A 9 -9.84 -16.52 7.60
N LEU A 10 -8.72 -17.15 7.24
CA LEU A 10 -7.47 -17.06 8.00
C LEU A 10 -6.85 -15.66 7.95
N LEU A 11 -6.81 -14.98 6.82
CA LEU A 11 -6.29 -13.59 6.76
C LEU A 11 -7.18 -12.59 7.53
N ALA A 12 -8.50 -12.77 7.46
CA ALA A 12 -9.45 -11.98 8.24
C ALA A 12 -9.36 -12.28 9.73
N ALA A 13 -9.25 -13.56 10.10
CA ALA A 13 -9.14 -14.02 11.49
C ALA A 13 -7.77 -13.69 12.10
N VAL A 14 -6.74 -13.52 11.28
CA VAL A 14 -5.43 -13.01 11.70
C VAL A 14 -5.44 -11.54 12.03
N ALA A 15 -6.25 -10.75 11.32
CA ALA A 15 -6.46 -9.36 11.68
C ALA A 15 -7.22 -9.22 13.01
N LEU A 16 -7.78 -10.32 13.55
CA LEU A 16 -8.30 -10.37 14.91
C LEU A 16 -7.17 -10.67 15.89
N PRO A 17 -7.07 -9.91 17.00
CA PRO A 17 -5.95 -10.02 17.92
C PRO A 17 -5.92 -11.39 18.59
N VAL A 18 -4.94 -12.21 18.23
CA VAL A 18 -4.48 -13.29 19.11
C VAL A 18 -3.45 -12.66 20.05
N SER A 19 -3.84 -12.55 21.32
CA SER A 19 -3.00 -12.09 22.41
C SER A 19 -1.78 -12.99 22.54
N SER A 20 -0.62 -12.57 22.03
CA SER A 20 0.64 -13.29 22.28
C SER A 20 1.75 -12.32 22.64
N SER A 21 2.22 -12.50 23.87
CA SER A 21 3.37 -11.86 24.49
C SER A 21 4.70 -12.43 23.97
N ALA A 22 5.75 -11.63 24.20
CA ALA A 22 7.17 -11.97 24.17
C ALA A 22 7.88 -11.84 22.80
N ALA A 23 8.54 -10.69 22.68
CA ALA A 23 9.57 -10.38 21.69
C ALA A 23 10.84 -11.20 21.95
N ALA A 24 11.44 -11.72 20.88
CA ALA A 24 12.84 -12.10 20.85
C ALA A 24 13.46 -11.51 19.58
N ALA A 25 14.26 -10.46 19.76
CA ALA A 25 15.03 -9.82 18.70
C ALA A 25 16.17 -10.75 18.26
N ARG A 26 16.32 -10.97 16.95
CA ARG A 26 17.55 -11.50 16.37
C ARG A 26 17.99 -10.61 15.21
N SER A 27 19.26 -10.23 15.30
CA SER A 27 19.99 -9.37 14.38
C SER A 27 20.29 -10.11 13.08
N ALA A 28 19.98 -9.50 11.93
CA ALA A 28 20.27 -10.04 10.61
C ALA A 28 21.32 -9.18 9.88
N THR A 29 22.32 -9.85 9.34
CA THR A 29 23.55 -9.30 8.79
C THR A 29 23.35 -8.74 7.37
N LYS A 30 24.01 -7.61 7.11
CA LYS A 30 24.01 -6.85 5.85
C LYS A 30 24.54 -7.66 4.66
N GLN A 31 23.84 -7.62 3.53
CA GLN A 31 24.40 -7.99 2.22
C GLN A 31 24.34 -6.79 1.27
N SER A 32 25.52 -6.44 0.75
CA SER A 32 25.77 -5.32 -0.17
C SER A 32 25.37 -5.70 -1.60
N TYR A 33 24.55 -4.85 -2.23
CA TYR A 33 24.08 -5.05 -3.60
C TYR A 33 25.02 -4.36 -4.61
N SER A 34 25.45 -5.10 -5.63
CA SER A 34 26.36 -4.64 -6.68
C SER A 34 25.61 -3.92 -7.81
N ARG A 35 26.11 -2.74 -8.15
CA ARG A 35 25.56 -1.77 -9.11
C ARG A 35 25.92 -2.17 -10.55
N ARG A 36 24.96 -2.68 -11.33
CA ARG A 36 25.10 -2.81 -12.80
C ARG A 36 24.39 -1.66 -13.51
N LYS A 37 25.12 -1.06 -14.47
CA LYS A 37 24.68 0.06 -15.32
C LYS A 37 23.96 -0.50 -16.55
N THR A 38 22.76 -0.01 -16.86
CA THR A 38 22.19 -0.13 -18.21
C THR A 38 21.24 1.02 -18.56
N THR A 39 21.59 1.66 -19.67
CA THR A 39 20.84 2.38 -20.71
C THR A 39 19.46 3.00 -20.47
N ALA A 40 19.41 4.30 -20.75
CA ALA A 40 18.26 5.19 -20.75
C ALA A 40 17.18 4.79 -21.77
N VAL A 41 15.95 4.61 -21.30
CA VAL A 41 14.74 4.48 -22.13
C VAL A 41 13.94 5.78 -22.01
N ARG A 42 13.63 6.40 -23.16
CA ARG A 42 12.80 7.61 -23.27
C ARG A 42 11.36 7.29 -22.84
N ALA A 43 10.94 7.84 -21.72
CA ALA A 43 9.56 7.77 -21.24
C ALA A 43 8.65 8.66 -22.12
N VAL A 44 7.61 8.06 -22.69
CA VAL A 44 6.51 8.77 -23.36
C VAL A 44 5.47 9.11 -22.30
N MET A 45 5.26 10.41 -22.08
CA MET A 45 4.26 10.94 -21.15
C MET A 45 2.85 10.48 -21.57
N ALA A 46 2.21 9.68 -20.72
CA ALA A 46 0.79 9.38 -20.87
C ALA A 46 -0.04 10.65 -20.62
N ARG A 47 -1.02 10.91 -21.48
CA ARG A 47 -1.88 12.10 -21.44
C ARG A 47 -2.85 11.96 -20.25
N PRO A 48 -3.08 13.01 -19.45
CA PRO A 48 -3.90 12.91 -18.24
C PRO A 48 -5.37 12.59 -18.58
N HIS A 49 -5.94 11.67 -17.80
CA HIS A 49 -7.36 11.36 -17.79
C HIS A 49 -8.17 12.64 -17.55
N GLN A 50 -9.10 12.96 -18.45
CA GLN A 50 -10.02 14.10 -18.30
C GLN A 50 -11.07 13.75 -17.23
N VAL A 51 -10.72 13.97 -15.96
CA VAL A 51 -11.71 14.02 -14.87
C VAL A 51 -12.37 15.41 -14.89
N PRO A 52 -13.71 15.52 -14.81
CA PRO A 52 -14.40 16.81 -14.76
C PRO A 52 -13.89 17.70 -13.60
N PRO A 53 -13.97 19.02 -13.74
CA PRO A 53 -13.23 19.98 -12.90
C PRO A 53 -13.51 19.78 -11.41
N PRO A 54 -12.51 20.01 -10.53
CA PRO A 54 -12.59 19.65 -9.13
C PRO A 54 -13.71 20.48 -8.47
N ALA A 55 -14.87 19.86 -8.30
CA ALA A 55 -15.84 20.31 -7.32
C ALA A 55 -15.07 20.35 -6.00
N THR A 56 -14.94 21.56 -5.44
CA THR A 56 -14.38 21.89 -4.12
C THR A 56 -14.23 20.64 -3.26
N ALA A 57 -13.01 20.07 -3.22
CA ALA A 57 -12.77 18.75 -2.66
C ALA A 57 -13.31 18.68 -1.23
N THR A 58 -14.51 18.13 -1.08
CA THR A 58 -15.15 17.95 0.21
C THR A 58 -14.40 16.85 0.93
N ALA A 59 -14.10 17.06 2.21
CA ALA A 59 -13.52 16.01 3.03
C ALA A 59 -14.48 14.82 3.07
N THR A 60 -14.01 13.65 2.67
CA THR A 60 -14.86 12.45 2.68
C THR A 60 -15.09 12.03 4.12
N THR A 61 -16.35 11.83 4.51
CA THR A 61 -16.68 11.28 5.84
C THR A 61 -16.66 9.76 5.77
N TYR A 62 -15.67 9.14 6.42
CA TYR A 62 -15.57 7.68 6.54
C TYR A 62 -16.32 7.20 7.79
N ARG A 63 -17.14 6.17 7.64
CA ARG A 63 -17.90 5.55 8.74
C ARG A 63 -17.36 4.15 9.03
N ASP A 64 -16.49 4.07 10.02
CA ASP A 64 -15.87 2.82 10.44
C ASP A 64 -16.87 1.95 11.22
N ASN A 65 -17.12 0.75 10.72
CA ASN A 65 -17.86 -0.26 11.45
C ASN A 65 -17.00 -0.87 12.58
N TRP A 66 -17.54 -1.82 13.34
CA TRP A 66 -16.81 -2.41 14.47
C TRP A 66 -15.56 -3.20 14.04
N PHE A 67 -15.60 -3.89 12.90
CA PHE A 67 -14.46 -4.62 12.34
C PHE A 67 -13.38 -3.64 11.85
N ASP A 68 -13.78 -2.58 11.15
CA ASP A 68 -12.86 -1.54 10.69
C ASP A 68 -12.09 -0.94 11.88
N LYS A 69 -12.80 -0.59 12.96
CA LYS A 69 -12.18 -0.06 14.19
C LYS A 69 -11.17 -1.03 14.81
N LEU A 70 -11.47 -2.32 14.84
CA LEU A 70 -10.54 -3.34 15.33
C LEU A 70 -9.30 -3.44 14.45
N ALA A 71 -9.48 -3.52 13.13
CA ALA A 71 -8.37 -3.62 12.17
C ALA A 71 -7.48 -2.37 12.19
N ILE A 72 -8.08 -1.19 12.25
CA ILE A 72 -7.37 0.09 12.41
C ILE A 72 -6.56 0.11 13.72
N GLY A 73 -7.20 -0.25 14.84
CA GLY A 73 -6.54 -0.29 16.14
C GLY A 73 -5.37 -1.27 16.16
N TYR A 74 -5.53 -2.44 15.55
CA TYR A 74 -4.49 -3.45 15.44
C TYR A 74 -3.29 -2.98 14.60
N LEU A 75 -3.53 -2.40 13.42
CA LEU A 75 -2.43 -1.87 12.60
C LEU A 75 -1.76 -0.67 13.26
N SER A 76 -2.53 0.25 13.85
CA SER A 76 -1.98 1.39 14.59
C SER A 76 -1.05 0.91 15.71
N ARG A 77 -1.46 -0.11 16.48
CA ARG A 77 -0.65 -0.68 17.54
C ARG A 77 0.66 -1.30 17.00
N ASN A 78 0.61 -2.04 15.89
CA ASN A 78 1.82 -2.59 15.27
C ASN A 78 2.80 -1.50 14.83
N LEU A 79 2.31 -0.37 14.30
CA LEU A 79 3.15 0.78 13.93
C LEU A 79 3.70 1.51 15.16
N GLN A 80 2.90 1.65 16.21
CA GLN A 80 3.32 2.19 17.50
C GLN A 80 4.45 1.34 18.12
N GLU A 81 4.28 0.02 18.15
CA GLU A 81 5.29 -0.90 18.67
C GLU A 81 6.56 -0.90 17.79
N ALA A 82 6.43 -0.83 16.47
CA ALA A 82 7.57 -0.76 15.56
C ALA A 82 8.35 0.57 15.68
N SER A 83 7.67 1.68 15.97
CA SER A 83 8.30 2.99 16.19
C SER A 83 8.81 3.22 17.61
N GLY A 84 8.39 2.39 18.58
CA GLY A 84 8.64 2.61 20.00
C GLY A 84 7.81 3.74 20.62
N MET A 85 6.85 4.30 19.87
CA MET A 85 6.01 5.42 20.33
C MET A 85 4.58 4.95 20.57
N LYS A 86 3.95 5.46 21.62
CA LYS A 86 2.52 5.22 21.88
C LYS A 86 1.74 6.50 21.68
N ASN A 87 0.55 6.40 21.12
CA ASN A 87 -0.41 7.49 21.07
C ASN A 87 -1.73 7.07 21.72
N ARG A 88 -2.53 8.06 22.15
CA ARG A 88 -3.82 7.85 22.83
C ARG A 88 -5.01 8.12 21.92
N LYS A 89 -4.77 8.34 20.62
CA LYS A 89 -5.85 8.62 19.67
C LYS A 89 -6.46 7.32 19.21
N ASP A 90 -7.77 7.29 19.10
CA ASP A 90 -8.52 6.12 18.67
C ASP A 90 -8.83 6.19 17.17
N GLY A 91 -9.23 5.05 16.61
CA GLY A 91 -9.65 4.94 15.22
C GLY A 91 -8.55 5.37 14.25
N TYR A 92 -8.98 5.91 13.11
CA TYR A 92 -8.07 6.19 12.00
C TYR A 92 -7.07 7.32 12.32
N GLU A 93 -7.43 8.25 13.21
CA GLU A 93 -6.50 9.29 13.67
C GLU A 93 -5.31 8.70 14.44
N GLY A 94 -5.55 7.69 15.28
CA GLY A 94 -4.46 6.97 15.97
C GLY A 94 -3.52 6.25 15.01
N LEU A 95 -4.03 5.76 13.88
CA LEU A 95 -3.20 5.20 12.81
C LEU A 95 -2.34 6.28 12.14
N ILE A 96 -2.94 7.43 11.80
CA ILE A 96 -2.22 8.56 11.20
C ILE A 96 -1.17 9.12 12.15
N GLU A 97 -1.46 9.24 13.45
CA GLU A 97 -0.51 9.70 14.45
C GLU A 97 0.70 8.75 14.59
N ALA A 98 0.47 7.44 14.54
CA ALA A 98 1.55 6.45 14.54
C ALA A 98 2.43 6.57 13.28
N ALA A 99 1.81 6.74 12.10
CA ALA A 99 2.52 6.96 10.86
C ALA A 99 3.31 8.29 10.86
N LEU A 100 2.73 9.35 11.43
CA LEU A 100 3.39 10.63 11.64
C LEU A 100 4.63 10.50 12.51
N ALA A 101 4.54 9.76 13.63
CA ALA A 101 5.67 9.50 14.50
C ALA A 101 6.80 8.77 13.74
N ILE A 102 6.48 7.76 12.93
CA ILE A 102 7.47 7.07 12.08
C ILE A 102 8.13 8.06 11.10
N SER A 103 7.33 8.91 10.45
CA SER A 103 7.82 9.93 9.51
C SER A 103 8.79 10.92 10.19
N ALA A 104 8.49 11.31 11.43
CA ALA A 104 9.28 12.28 12.19
C ALA A 104 10.57 11.69 12.77
N LEU A 105 10.54 10.42 13.19
CA LEU A 105 11.65 9.79 13.90
C LEU A 105 12.70 9.15 12.97
N PHE A 106 12.27 8.62 11.82
CA PHE A 106 13.10 7.76 11.00
C PHE A 106 13.44 8.41 9.66
N ARG A 107 14.64 8.09 9.16
CA ARG A 107 15.03 8.37 7.78
C ARG A 107 14.20 7.54 6.82
N VAL A 108 14.08 7.96 5.56
CA VAL A 108 13.25 7.30 4.53
C VAL A 108 13.50 5.79 4.44
N ASP A 109 14.75 5.36 4.43
CA ASP A 109 15.13 3.93 4.39
C ASP A 109 14.63 3.17 5.62
N GLN A 110 14.79 3.76 6.81
CA GLN A 110 14.30 3.21 8.07
C GLN A 110 12.77 3.22 8.18
N GLN A 111 12.10 4.23 7.59
CA GLN A 111 10.64 4.28 7.52
C GLN A 111 10.11 3.06 6.76
N TRP A 112 10.75 2.72 5.64
CA TRP A 112 10.35 1.57 4.83
C TRP A 112 10.45 0.26 5.62
N ASP A 113 11.59 0.04 6.27
CA ASP A 113 11.84 -1.18 7.04
C ASP A 113 10.95 -1.28 8.28
N THR A 114 10.68 -0.14 8.94
CA THR A 114 9.81 -0.06 10.12
C THR A 114 8.38 -0.44 9.76
N VAL A 115 7.83 0.13 8.68
CA VAL A 115 6.47 -0.19 8.24
C VAL A 115 6.38 -1.62 7.69
N ALA A 116 7.35 -2.06 6.87
CA ALA A 116 7.37 -3.43 6.37
C ALA A 116 7.42 -4.45 7.51
N SER A 117 8.21 -4.17 8.55
CA SER A 117 8.26 -5.00 9.76
C SER A 117 6.94 -4.99 10.53
N ALA A 118 6.26 -3.85 10.63
CA ALA A 118 4.94 -3.75 11.26
C ALA A 118 3.89 -4.58 10.49
N LEU A 119 3.90 -4.53 9.16
CA LEU A 119 3.04 -5.36 8.31
C LEU A 119 3.37 -6.84 8.48
N GLN A 120 4.65 -7.23 8.51
CA GLN A 120 5.04 -8.62 8.75
C GLN A 120 4.60 -9.14 10.13
N ARG A 121 4.62 -8.30 11.17
CA ARG A 121 4.12 -8.67 12.50
C ARG A 121 2.60 -8.75 12.55
N ALA A 122 1.91 -7.98 11.73
CA ALA A 122 0.46 -8.00 11.62
C ALA A 122 -0.10 -9.30 11.02
N PHE A 123 0.74 -10.11 10.36
CA PHE A 123 0.33 -11.38 9.76
C PHE A 123 1.23 -12.54 10.22
N PRO A 124 0.70 -13.62 10.81
CA PRO A 124 1.47 -14.80 11.17
C PRO A 124 2.23 -15.37 9.97
N SER A 125 3.52 -15.62 10.18
CA SER A 125 4.43 -16.13 9.16
C SER A 125 3.95 -17.43 8.51
N TYR A 126 3.27 -18.30 9.26
CA TYR A 126 2.67 -19.53 8.73
C TYR A 126 1.65 -19.25 7.62
N ILE A 127 0.81 -18.23 7.78
CA ILE A 127 -0.26 -17.90 6.84
C ILE A 127 0.31 -17.25 5.59
N LEU A 128 1.27 -16.34 5.76
CA LEU A 128 2.02 -15.77 4.63
C LEU A 128 2.73 -16.88 3.82
N THR A 129 3.39 -17.80 4.51
CA THR A 129 4.07 -18.95 3.87
C THR A 129 3.08 -19.85 3.12
N MET A 130 1.95 -20.19 3.74
CA MET A 130 0.89 -20.98 3.10
C MET A 130 0.38 -20.32 1.83
N ILE A 131 0.07 -19.01 1.89
CA ILE A 131 -0.41 -18.28 0.71
C ILE A 131 0.65 -18.29 -0.40
N LYS A 132 1.90 -17.98 -0.08
CA LYS A 132 2.99 -17.96 -1.06
C LYS A 132 3.19 -19.30 -1.76
N VAL A 133 3.01 -20.42 -1.03
CA VAL A 133 3.13 -21.78 -1.58
C VAL A 133 1.90 -22.18 -2.39
N MET A 134 0.69 -21.88 -1.89
CA MET A 134 -0.57 -22.31 -2.53
C MET A 134 -0.99 -21.42 -3.70
N MET A 135 -0.52 -20.17 -3.74
CA MET A 135 -0.91 -19.16 -4.73
C MET A 135 0.31 -18.72 -5.55
N PRO A 136 0.92 -19.62 -6.36
CA PRO A 136 2.06 -19.25 -7.18
C PRO A 136 1.70 -18.11 -8.15
N PRO A 137 2.70 -17.31 -8.59
CA PRO A 137 2.48 -16.21 -9.52
C PRO A 137 1.75 -16.67 -10.78
N SER A 138 0.51 -16.25 -10.92
CA SER A 138 -0.39 -16.67 -11.99
C SER A 138 -1.45 -15.59 -12.21
N ARG A 139 -2.24 -15.72 -13.27
CA ARG A 139 -3.43 -14.86 -13.44
C ARG A 139 -4.41 -15.02 -12.27
N PHE A 140 -4.65 -16.26 -11.85
CA PHE A 140 -5.57 -16.56 -10.76
C PHE A 140 -5.15 -15.90 -9.45
N SER A 141 -3.87 -15.97 -9.08
CA SER A 141 -3.39 -15.33 -7.85
C SER A 141 -3.49 -13.80 -7.91
N ARG A 142 -3.19 -13.18 -9.05
CA ARG A 142 -3.31 -11.72 -9.24
C ARG A 142 -4.77 -11.24 -9.13
N GLU A 143 -5.71 -11.94 -9.76
CA GLU A 143 -7.14 -11.63 -9.65
C GLU A 143 -7.66 -11.89 -8.22
N TYR A 144 -7.20 -12.96 -7.57
CA TYR A 144 -7.53 -13.25 -6.17
C TYR A 144 -7.04 -12.13 -5.25
N PHE A 145 -5.78 -11.70 -5.36
CA PHE A 145 -5.25 -10.63 -4.50
C PHE A 145 -5.94 -9.28 -4.74
N ALA A 146 -6.31 -8.97 -5.99
CA ALA A 146 -7.09 -7.78 -6.29
C ALA A 146 -8.47 -7.84 -5.61
N ALA A 147 -9.21 -8.93 -5.77
CA ALA A 147 -10.51 -9.12 -5.12
C ALA A 147 -10.40 -9.15 -3.58
N PHE A 148 -9.37 -9.81 -3.04
CA PHE A 148 -9.10 -9.85 -1.61
C PHE A 148 -8.88 -8.44 -1.05
N THR A 149 -8.13 -7.61 -1.79
CA THR A 149 -7.84 -6.23 -1.40
C THR A 149 -9.13 -5.41 -1.26
N THR A 150 -10.06 -5.57 -2.22
CA THR A 150 -11.34 -4.85 -2.19
C THR A 150 -12.30 -5.29 -1.08
N VAL A 151 -12.10 -6.48 -0.51
CA VAL A 151 -12.92 -6.99 0.59
C VAL A 151 -12.34 -6.60 1.95
N PHE A 152 -11.02 -6.72 2.12
CA PHE A 152 -10.40 -6.67 3.45
C PHE A 152 -9.59 -5.41 3.78
N PHE A 153 -9.35 -4.53 2.81
CA PHE A 153 -8.62 -3.28 3.05
C PHE A 153 -9.40 -1.97 2.81
N PRO A 154 -10.73 -1.94 2.53
CA PRO A 154 -11.45 -0.67 2.49
C PRO A 154 -11.34 0.19 3.75
N TRP A 155 -11.22 -0.41 4.93
CA TRP A 155 -11.00 0.33 6.18
C TRP A 155 -9.68 1.12 6.19
N LEU A 156 -8.66 0.60 5.50
CA LEU A 156 -7.31 1.17 5.44
C LEU A 156 -7.19 2.23 4.34
N VAL A 157 -7.60 1.90 3.13
CA VAL A 157 -7.38 2.76 1.95
C VAL A 157 -8.63 3.48 1.46
N GLY A 158 -9.81 3.16 1.99
CA GLY A 158 -11.09 3.66 1.51
C GLY A 158 -11.78 2.71 0.53
N PRO A 159 -13.03 3.01 0.13
CA PRO A 159 -13.78 2.21 -0.85
C PRO A 159 -12.98 2.01 -2.14
N CYS A 160 -13.01 0.78 -2.65
CA CYS A 160 -12.25 0.42 -3.84
C CYS A 160 -12.93 -0.70 -4.63
N GLU A 161 -12.57 -0.79 -5.90
CA GLU A 161 -13.17 -1.73 -6.84
C GLU A 161 -12.13 -2.38 -7.73
N VAL A 162 -12.43 -3.59 -8.21
CA VAL A 162 -11.57 -4.26 -9.19
C VAL A 162 -11.96 -3.78 -10.57
N VAL A 163 -11.02 -3.15 -11.27
CA VAL A 163 -11.21 -2.68 -12.64
C VAL A 163 -10.64 -3.66 -13.66
N ARG A 164 -11.22 -3.65 -14.86
CA ARG A 164 -10.73 -4.45 -15.99
C ARG A 164 -9.59 -3.72 -16.67
N VAL A 165 -8.52 -4.47 -16.94
CA VAL A 165 -7.35 -3.97 -17.65
C VAL A 165 -7.00 -4.85 -18.83
N ILE A 166 -6.30 -4.26 -19.79
CA ILE A 166 -5.72 -4.94 -20.93
C ILE A 166 -4.23 -5.11 -20.66
N ILE A 167 -3.73 -6.34 -20.83
CA ILE A 167 -2.29 -6.62 -20.78
C ILE A 167 -1.67 -6.16 -22.11
N VAL A 168 -0.80 -5.15 -22.04
CA VAL A 168 -0.08 -4.61 -23.22
C VAL A 168 1.23 -5.37 -23.45
N SER A 169 1.86 -5.87 -22.39
CA SER A 169 3.14 -6.58 -22.39
C SER A 169 3.22 -7.47 -21.14
N PRO A 170 4.11 -8.48 -21.06
CA PRO A 170 4.36 -9.16 -19.80
C PRO A 170 4.63 -8.13 -18.69
N ASN A 171 3.75 -8.10 -17.68
CA ASN A 171 3.79 -7.20 -16.53
C ASN A 171 3.44 -5.72 -16.78
N ILE A 172 2.85 -5.35 -17.92
CA ILE A 172 2.32 -3.99 -18.14
C ILE A 172 0.82 -4.07 -18.40
N CYS A 173 0.04 -3.53 -17.46
CA CYS A 173 -1.41 -3.44 -17.56
C CYS A 173 -1.83 -1.98 -17.81
N LYS A 174 -2.84 -1.78 -18.66
CA LYS A 174 -3.49 -0.47 -18.81
C LYS A 174 -4.98 -0.60 -18.54
N VAL A 175 -5.54 0.39 -17.85
CA VAL A 175 -7.00 0.50 -17.68
C VAL A 175 -7.65 0.53 -19.06
N ARG A 176 -8.73 -0.24 -19.21
CA ARG A 176 -9.41 -0.37 -20.49
C ARG A 176 -10.22 0.90 -20.78
N GLU A 177 -9.64 1.82 -21.55
CA GLU A 177 -10.32 3.04 -22.01
C GLU A 177 -11.16 2.82 -23.29
N SER A 178 -10.81 1.83 -24.13
CA SER A 178 -11.47 1.55 -25.42
C SER A 178 -11.24 0.10 -25.89
N GLN A 179 -11.90 -0.32 -26.99
CA GLN A 179 -11.69 -1.60 -27.67
C GLN A 179 -10.26 -1.68 -28.22
N VAL A 180 -9.29 -1.96 -27.36
CA VAL A 180 -7.94 -2.35 -27.76
C VAL A 180 -7.87 -3.87 -27.73
N ASP A 181 -7.34 -4.49 -28.79
CA ASP A 181 -7.09 -5.92 -28.82
C ASP A 181 -6.03 -6.29 -27.78
N GLY A 182 -6.39 -7.18 -26.85
CA GLY A 182 -5.48 -7.70 -25.84
C GLY A 182 -6.19 -8.58 -24.82
N ARG A 183 -5.42 -9.31 -24.01
CA ARG A 183 -5.97 -10.21 -23.00
C ARG A 183 -6.50 -9.39 -21.81
N GLU A 184 -7.79 -9.55 -21.50
CA GLU A 184 -8.42 -8.91 -20.36
C GLU A 184 -8.12 -9.63 -19.04
N GLU A 185 -7.79 -8.85 -18.01
CA GLU A 185 -7.60 -9.31 -16.64
C GLU A 185 -8.25 -8.38 -15.61
N ARG A 186 -8.48 -8.92 -14.40
CA ARG A 186 -9.10 -8.22 -13.26
C ARG A 186 -8.14 -8.15 -12.07
N ASN A 187 -6.93 -7.67 -12.33
CA ASN A 187 -5.82 -7.62 -11.38
C ASN A 187 -5.47 -6.20 -10.90
N VAL A 188 -6.33 -5.21 -11.17
CA VAL A 188 -6.13 -3.83 -10.72
C VAL A 188 -7.23 -3.43 -9.75
N VAL A 189 -6.81 -2.90 -8.61
CA VAL A 189 -7.69 -2.30 -7.62
C VAL A 189 -7.63 -0.79 -7.81
N TYR A 190 -8.76 -0.18 -8.11
CA TYR A 190 -8.91 1.26 -8.18
C TYR A 190 -9.52 1.79 -6.88
N ILE A 191 -8.87 2.80 -6.31
CA ILE A 191 -9.29 3.51 -5.09
C ILE A 191 -9.57 4.95 -5.53
N PRO A 192 -10.83 5.36 -5.74
CA PRO A 192 -11.16 6.69 -6.25
C PRO A 192 -10.68 7.82 -5.33
N LYS A 193 -10.63 7.57 -4.02
CA LYS A 193 -10.09 8.50 -3.05
C LYS A 193 -9.40 7.73 -1.92
N CYS A 194 -8.08 7.74 -1.92
CA CYS A 194 -7.28 7.02 -0.96
C CYS A 194 -7.33 7.71 0.41
N ARG A 195 -7.97 7.05 1.38
CA ARG A 195 -8.15 7.57 2.74
C ARG A 195 -6.83 7.96 3.41
N PHE A 196 -5.76 7.19 3.21
CA PHE A 196 -4.44 7.49 3.78
C PHE A 196 -3.83 8.75 3.16
N LEU A 197 -3.90 8.88 1.84
CA LEU A 197 -3.39 10.06 1.15
C LEU A 197 -4.23 11.30 1.48
N GLU A 198 -5.55 11.18 1.52
CA GLU A 198 -6.47 12.26 1.91
C GLU A 198 -6.24 12.71 3.35
N SER A 199 -6.08 11.77 4.29
CA SER A 199 -5.92 12.11 5.72
C SER A 199 -4.57 12.75 6.02
N THR A 200 -3.53 12.37 5.28
CA THR A 200 -2.18 12.91 5.48
C THR A 200 -1.90 14.16 4.64
N ASN A 201 -2.60 14.29 3.49
CA ASN A 201 -2.29 15.25 2.44
C ASN A 201 -0.77 15.35 2.21
N CYS A 202 -0.07 14.20 2.19
CA CYS A 202 1.39 14.19 2.17
C CYS A 202 1.94 13.11 1.23
N VAL A 203 2.57 13.56 0.14
CA VAL A 203 3.24 12.70 -0.86
C VAL A 203 4.27 11.79 -0.20
N GLY A 204 5.14 12.36 0.64
CA GLY A 204 6.21 11.59 1.30
C GLY A 204 5.69 10.49 2.21
N MET A 205 4.58 10.71 2.93
CA MET A 205 3.97 9.64 3.72
C MET A 205 3.32 8.58 2.83
N CYS A 206 2.63 8.99 1.75
CA CYS A 206 2.05 8.06 0.79
C CYS A 206 3.13 7.15 0.16
N THR A 207 4.25 7.71 -0.27
CA THR A 207 5.33 6.93 -0.89
C THR A 207 6.09 6.08 0.11
N ASN A 208 6.49 6.66 1.24
CA ASN A 208 7.41 6.02 2.18
C ASN A 208 6.74 5.17 3.26
N LEU A 209 5.46 5.40 3.56
CA LEU A 209 4.75 4.66 4.62
C LEU A 209 3.61 3.79 4.10
N CYS A 210 3.17 3.98 2.86
CA CYS A 210 2.14 3.15 2.25
C CYS A 210 2.70 2.39 1.04
N LYS A 211 3.01 3.09 -0.04
CA LYS A 211 3.37 2.50 -1.34
C LYS A 211 4.60 1.58 -1.27
N ILE A 212 5.80 2.10 -0.97
CA ILE A 212 7.02 1.28 -1.02
C ILE A 212 6.99 0.12 -0.03
N PRO A 213 6.61 0.32 1.25
CA PRO A 213 6.53 -0.77 2.21
C PRO A 213 5.52 -1.84 1.80
N CYS A 214 4.34 -1.45 1.29
CA CYS A 214 3.31 -2.38 0.85
C CYS A 214 3.77 -3.20 -0.36
N GLN A 215 4.40 -2.56 -1.36
CA GLN A 215 4.96 -3.25 -2.52
C GLN A 215 6.01 -4.29 -2.10
N ARG A 216 6.93 -3.94 -1.18
CA ARG A 216 7.92 -4.89 -0.64
C ARG A 216 7.25 -6.02 0.13
N PHE A 217 6.34 -5.69 1.04
CA PHE A 217 5.62 -6.68 1.85
C PHE A 217 4.88 -7.70 0.97
N ILE A 218 4.14 -7.25 -0.04
CA ILE A 218 3.38 -8.11 -0.95
C ILE A 218 4.32 -8.97 -1.80
N GLN A 219 5.41 -8.39 -2.33
CA GLN A 219 6.40 -9.14 -3.11
C GLN A 219 7.10 -10.21 -2.26
N ASP A 220 7.60 -9.83 -1.09
CA ASP A 220 8.43 -10.70 -0.27
C ASP A 220 7.60 -11.79 0.42
N SER A 221 6.43 -11.40 0.94
CA SER A 221 5.58 -12.27 1.76
C SER A 221 4.59 -13.08 0.93
N LEU A 222 4.03 -12.52 -0.14
CA LEU A 222 3.03 -13.19 -0.97
C LEU A 222 3.57 -13.67 -2.31
N GLY A 223 4.80 -13.29 -2.67
CA GLY A 223 5.46 -13.71 -3.92
C GLY A 223 4.91 -13.06 -5.18
N THR A 224 4.04 -12.05 -5.06
CA THR A 224 3.45 -11.34 -6.20
C THR A 224 3.99 -9.92 -6.28
N ALA A 225 4.37 -9.49 -7.48
CA ALA A 225 4.64 -8.07 -7.69
C ALA A 225 3.34 -7.27 -7.56
N VAL A 226 3.46 -6.03 -7.11
CA VAL A 226 2.39 -5.04 -7.19
C VAL A 226 3.02 -3.68 -7.45
N TYR A 227 2.44 -2.92 -8.37
CA TYR A 227 2.79 -1.54 -8.60
C TYR A 227 1.64 -0.66 -8.14
N MET A 228 1.90 0.26 -7.21
CA MET A 228 0.90 1.19 -6.71
C MET A 228 1.07 2.56 -7.37
N SER A 229 0.07 3.08 -8.06
CA SER A 229 0.14 4.36 -8.77
C SER A 229 -0.80 5.38 -8.11
N PRO A 230 -0.34 6.16 -7.12
CA PRO A 230 -1.15 7.23 -6.54
C PRO A 230 -1.25 8.42 -7.50
N ASN A 231 -2.43 9.03 -7.57
CA ASN A 231 -2.63 10.33 -8.19
C ASN A 231 -2.82 11.38 -7.09
N PHE A 232 -1.90 12.36 -7.07
CA PHE A 232 -1.86 13.39 -6.03
C PHE A 232 -2.76 14.59 -6.32
N GLU A 233 -3.35 14.67 -7.52
CA GLU A 233 -4.28 15.74 -7.88
C GLU A 233 -5.71 15.42 -7.42
N ASP A 234 -6.18 14.20 -7.68
CA ASP A 234 -7.52 13.73 -7.30
C ASP A 234 -7.56 12.86 -6.04
N MET A 235 -6.38 12.56 -5.46
CA MET A 235 -6.18 11.69 -4.29
C MET A 235 -6.52 10.21 -4.53
N SER A 236 -6.66 9.77 -5.78
CA SER A 236 -6.92 8.37 -6.13
C SER A 236 -5.65 7.51 -6.06
N CYS A 237 -5.81 6.18 -6.09
CA CYS A 237 -4.69 5.24 -6.17
C CYS A 237 -5.08 3.95 -6.89
N GLU A 238 -4.18 3.47 -7.74
CA GLU A 238 -4.30 2.16 -8.39
C GLU A 238 -3.30 1.17 -7.77
N MET A 239 -3.71 -0.07 -7.53
CA MET A 239 -2.81 -1.17 -7.16
C MET A 239 -2.85 -2.24 -8.24
N ILE A 240 -1.75 -2.42 -8.95
CA ILE A 240 -1.67 -3.28 -10.15
C ILE A 240 -0.91 -4.56 -9.78
N PHE A 241 -1.64 -5.63 -9.49
CA PHE A 241 -1.06 -6.92 -9.13
C PHE A 241 -0.43 -7.61 -10.35
N GLY A 242 0.82 -8.07 -10.19
CA GLY A 242 1.65 -8.67 -11.23
C GLY A 242 2.54 -7.69 -12.00
N GLN A 243 2.42 -6.38 -11.75
CA GLN A 243 3.29 -5.39 -12.37
C GLN A 243 4.44 -5.05 -11.44
N GLN A 244 5.66 -5.13 -11.95
CA GLN A 244 6.84 -4.67 -11.22
C GLN A 244 6.83 -3.14 -11.18
N PRO A 245 7.10 -2.51 -10.02
CA PRO A 245 7.32 -1.07 -9.97
C PRO A 245 8.41 -0.65 -10.97
N PRO A 246 8.19 0.44 -11.74
CA PRO A 246 9.20 0.95 -12.65
C PRO A 246 10.44 1.41 -11.87
N GLU A 247 11.63 1.28 -12.46
CA GLU A 247 12.87 1.79 -11.86
C GLU A 247 12.81 3.30 -11.63
N ASP A 248 12.17 4.02 -12.56
CA ASP A 248 12.03 5.46 -12.56
C ASP A 248 10.59 5.88 -12.22
N ASP A 249 10.18 5.61 -10.98
CA ASP A 249 8.80 5.78 -10.52
C ASP A 249 8.42 7.27 -10.38
N PRO A 250 7.39 7.76 -11.12
CA PRO A 250 6.99 9.17 -11.09
C PRO A 250 6.49 9.62 -9.72
N ALA A 251 5.90 8.72 -8.92
CA ALA A 251 5.41 9.08 -7.59
C ALA A 251 6.55 9.47 -6.65
N LEU A 252 7.76 8.97 -6.88
CA LEU A 252 8.96 9.28 -6.07
C LEU A 252 9.61 10.62 -6.46
N LYS A 253 9.24 11.18 -7.61
CA LYS A 253 9.71 12.50 -8.07
C LYS A 253 8.75 13.63 -7.72
N GLN A 254 7.52 13.29 -7.34
CA GLN A 254 6.51 14.28 -7.04
C GLN A 254 6.93 15.13 -5.83
N PRO A 255 6.98 16.47 -5.94
CA PRO A 255 7.25 17.31 -4.78
C PRO A 255 6.10 17.21 -3.77
N CYS A 256 6.44 17.09 -2.50
CA CYS A 256 5.44 17.01 -1.45
C CYS A 256 4.70 18.35 -1.24
N PHE A 257 3.40 18.28 -0.99
CA PHE A 257 2.54 19.44 -0.75
C PHE A 257 3.12 20.38 0.32
N ARG A 258 3.36 21.63 -0.07
CA ARG A 258 4.10 22.60 0.76
C ARG A 258 3.36 22.97 2.04
N THR A 259 2.07 23.27 1.91
CA THR A 259 1.24 23.81 3.01
C THR A 259 0.24 22.80 3.56
N LYS A 260 -0.02 21.70 2.86
CA LYS A 260 -1.03 20.70 3.26
C LYS A 260 -0.46 19.43 3.90
N CYS A 261 0.82 19.12 3.70
CA CYS A 261 1.42 17.91 4.29
C CYS A 261 1.48 18.00 5.81
N ILE A 262 0.77 17.08 6.47
CA ILE A 262 0.69 17.02 7.93
C ILE A 262 2.06 16.77 8.57
N ALA A 263 2.94 15.98 7.96
CA ALA A 263 4.30 15.77 8.47
C ALA A 263 5.16 17.04 8.45
N LYS A 264 4.98 17.91 7.45
CA LYS A 264 5.63 19.24 7.39
C LYS A 264 5.03 20.19 8.42
N GLN A 265 3.70 20.20 8.55
CA GLN A 265 3.00 21.07 9.50
C GLN A 265 3.36 20.75 10.96
N ASN A 266 3.37 19.46 11.32
CA ASN A 266 3.51 19.05 12.72
C ASN A 266 4.97 18.91 13.17
N HIS A 267 5.86 18.50 12.26
CA HIS A 267 7.23 18.12 12.63
C HIS A 267 8.31 18.73 11.74
N GLN A 268 7.95 19.60 10.78
CA GLN A 268 8.90 20.24 9.85
C GLN A 268 9.78 19.23 9.07
N VAL A 269 9.26 18.02 8.84
CA VAL A 269 10.00 16.93 8.18
C VAL A 269 10.19 17.24 6.70
N ASN A 270 11.40 17.02 6.19
CA ASN A 270 11.63 17.08 4.75
C ASN A 270 11.03 15.84 4.09
N CYS A 271 9.93 16.04 3.36
CA CYS A 271 9.18 14.97 2.70
C CYS A 271 9.59 14.76 1.23
N SER A 272 10.71 15.35 0.80
CA SER A 272 11.32 15.08 -0.50
C SER A 272 12.32 13.93 -0.35
N ILE A 273 12.34 13.01 -1.32
CA ILE A 273 13.34 11.93 -1.41
C ILE A 273 14.71 12.52 -1.79
#